data_AF-A0A7V9BT95-F1
#
_entry.id   AF-A0A7V9BT95-F1
#
_cell.length_a   1.000
_cell.length_b   1.000
_cell.length_c   1.000
_cell.angle_alpha   90.00
_cell.angle_beta   90.00
_cell.angle_gamma   90.00
#
_symmetry.space_group_name_H-M   'P 1'
#
loop_
_entity.id
_entity.type
_entity.pdbx_description
1 polymer ?
#
loop_
_entity_poly.entity_id
_entity_poly.type
_entity_poly.pdbx_seq_one_letter_code
_entity_poly.pdbx_strand_id
1 'polypeptide(L)'
;VSKGAKYAWTIPLSLPVTDAERAGLTIGKNAVLTDSAGKVVGAIEVSSIFGWDKQRYVEQVYRTGRLDHPGARIVTDDARTHLVGGTISAFRPEPHPDYGHLVLSPLQTRALIATRGWEKALAFQTRNPLHRAHEYALVYGVEELTRQGHFAGCVLNPLVGQLKNDDVDAATRMKTYRTLRDNKLVGQGDVRQEIWDTAGYEINEVFDLVGLDMRMFYGGPSEAVMHGIYRQNHGFTHLVIGRKHADAPYADGTAIWGDFDAQEVFGSLNGDLRVQPVKVGFAAYYDSIGRVDLTERHAEEKPFSISGTKIRELLLGGERPDARIMRPETADILSAAYRSKGA
;
A
#
# COMPACT_ATOMS: atom_id res chain seq x y z
N VAL A 1 4.11 -22.37 9.20
CA VAL A 1 3.30 -23.08 10.22
C VAL A 1 3.68 -22.53 11.57
N SER A 2 2.71 -22.18 12.43
CA SER A 2 2.98 -21.76 13.81
C SER A 2 1.97 -22.44 14.73
N LYS A 3 2.45 -23.15 15.76
CA LYS A 3 1.63 -23.94 16.69
C LYS A 3 0.62 -24.88 16.00
N GLY A 4 1.04 -25.56 14.93
CA GLY A 4 0.21 -26.48 14.15
C GLY A 4 -0.72 -25.83 13.11
N ALA A 5 -0.90 -24.50 13.15
CA ALA A 5 -1.70 -23.78 12.16
C ALA A 5 -0.86 -23.31 10.96
N LYS A 6 -1.43 -23.38 9.76
CA LYS A 6 -0.88 -22.76 8.55
C LYS A 6 -1.45 -21.34 8.43
N TYR A 7 -0.56 -20.36 8.27
CA TYR A 7 -0.92 -18.97 8.00
C TYR A 7 -0.45 -18.61 6.60
N ALA A 8 -1.24 -17.84 5.86
CA ALA A 8 -0.82 -17.34 4.56
C ALA A 8 0.45 -16.49 4.72
N TRP A 9 1.45 -16.74 3.88
CA TRP A 9 2.69 -15.97 3.83
C TRP A 9 3.37 -16.22 2.48
N THR A 10 3.52 -15.18 1.67
CA THR A 10 3.85 -15.31 0.24
C THR A 10 5.20 -14.69 -0.13
N ILE A 11 5.74 -13.79 0.71
CA ILE A 11 7.06 -13.17 0.49
C ILE A 11 7.90 -13.35 1.76
N PRO A 12 9.03 -14.07 1.70
CA PRO A 12 9.87 -14.25 2.88
C PRO A 12 10.60 -12.95 3.25
N LEU A 13 10.46 -12.52 4.49
CA LEU A 13 11.23 -11.41 5.03
C LEU A 13 12.61 -11.93 5.43
N SER A 14 13.63 -11.50 4.70
CA SER A 14 14.98 -12.08 4.77
C SER A 14 16.02 -11.02 5.14
N LEU A 15 17.06 -11.43 5.86
CA LEU A 15 18.22 -10.59 6.17
C LEU A 15 19.45 -11.08 5.38
N PRO A 16 19.70 -10.51 4.19
CA PRO A 16 20.88 -10.86 3.40
C PRO A 16 22.17 -10.29 3.99
N VAL A 17 23.25 -11.05 3.86
CA VAL A 17 24.61 -10.70 4.30
C VAL A 17 25.66 -11.06 3.25
N THR A 18 26.74 -10.29 3.23
CA THR A 18 27.96 -10.55 2.44
C THR A 18 28.73 -11.75 2.99
N ASP A 19 29.65 -12.29 2.20
CA ASP A 19 30.55 -13.36 2.67
C ASP A 19 31.44 -12.89 3.84
N ALA A 20 31.85 -11.62 3.83
CA ALA A 20 32.64 -11.02 4.90
C ALA A 20 31.85 -10.91 6.22
N GLU A 21 30.60 -10.42 6.17
CA GLU A 21 29.72 -10.37 7.34
C GLU A 21 29.44 -11.79 7.85
N ARG A 22 29.11 -12.72 6.95
CA ARG A 22 28.86 -14.13 7.27
C ARG A 22 30.03 -14.79 8.00
N ALA A 23 31.28 -14.47 7.66
CA ALA A 23 32.46 -15.01 8.33
C ALA A 23 32.56 -14.61 9.82
N GLY A 24 31.97 -13.48 10.20
CA GLY A 24 31.89 -13.01 11.58
C GLY A 24 30.70 -13.55 12.39
N LEU A 25 29.76 -14.25 11.75
CA LEU A 25 28.55 -14.76 12.40
C LEU A 25 28.75 -16.18 12.93
N THR A 26 28.15 -16.48 14.08
CA THR A 26 28.15 -17.82 14.68
C THR A 26 26.73 -18.16 15.12
N ILE A 27 26.23 -19.34 14.73
CA ILE A 27 24.93 -19.85 15.17
C ILE A 27 24.94 -20.00 16.71
N GLY A 28 23.84 -19.57 17.35
CA GLY A 28 23.69 -19.55 18.81
C GLY A 28 24.32 -18.34 19.48
N LYS A 29 24.86 -17.37 18.73
CA LYS A 29 25.40 -16.11 19.26
C LYS A 29 24.59 -14.91 18.76
N ASN A 30 24.69 -13.83 19.53
CA ASN A 30 24.14 -12.54 19.13
C ASN A 30 25.08 -11.81 18.17
N ALA A 31 24.50 -11.18 17.16
CA ALA A 31 25.15 -10.20 16.30
C ALA A 31 24.43 -8.86 16.39
N VAL A 32 25.18 -7.77 16.30
CA VAL A 32 24.63 -6.41 16.32
C VAL A 32 24.10 -6.05 14.94
N LEU A 33 22.94 -5.40 14.89
CA LEU A 33 22.38 -4.83 13.66
C LEU A 33 22.68 -3.33 13.65
N THR A 34 23.29 -2.84 12.57
CA THR A 34 23.56 -1.42 12.34
C THR A 34 22.88 -0.93 11.08
N ASP A 35 22.51 0.35 11.06
CA ASP A 35 22.10 1.02 9.82
C ASP A 35 23.30 1.41 8.95
N SER A 36 23.04 2.06 7.82
CA SER A 36 24.07 2.52 6.88
C SER A 36 24.99 3.62 7.44
N ALA A 37 24.61 4.27 8.55
CA ALA A 37 25.44 5.24 9.25
C ALA A 37 26.25 4.60 10.40
N GLY A 38 26.16 3.28 10.58
CA GLY A 38 26.81 2.56 11.66
C GLY A 38 26.12 2.68 13.01
N LYS A 39 24.93 3.28 13.08
CA LYS A 39 24.15 3.37 14.33
C LYS A 39 23.57 2.00 14.64
N VAL A 40 23.67 1.59 15.91
CA VAL A 40 23.04 0.34 16.38
C VAL A 40 21.51 0.49 16.35
N VAL A 41 20.86 -0.41 15.63
CA VAL A 41 19.39 -0.47 15.49
C VAL A 41 18.78 -1.73 16.12
N GLY A 42 19.61 -2.67 16.56
CA GLY A 42 19.15 -3.87 17.24
C GLY A 42 20.21 -4.95 17.35
N ALA A 43 19.74 -6.18 17.58
CA ALA A 43 20.53 -7.39 17.59
C ALA A 43 19.72 -8.57 17.02
N ILE A 44 20.43 -9.58 16.53
CA ILE A 44 19.87 -10.85 16.10
C ILE A 44 20.58 -12.00 16.82
N GLU A 45 19.80 -12.87 17.46
CA GLU A 45 20.27 -14.17 17.92
C GLU A 45 20.26 -15.14 16.73
N VAL A 46 21.43 -15.46 16.19
CA VAL A 46 21.55 -16.19 14.92
C VAL A 46 21.16 -17.65 15.12
N SER A 47 20.12 -18.11 14.42
CA SER A 47 19.68 -19.51 14.45
C SER A 47 20.07 -20.28 13.18
N SER A 48 20.27 -19.59 12.06
CA SER A 48 20.60 -20.22 10.78
C SER A 48 21.31 -19.28 9.82
N ILE A 49 22.22 -19.82 9.00
CA ILE A 49 22.89 -19.13 7.90
C ILE A 49 22.86 -20.05 6.68
N PHE A 50 22.38 -19.59 5.54
CA PHE A 50 22.25 -20.41 4.33
C PHE A 50 22.41 -19.57 3.05
N GLY A 51 22.74 -20.22 1.94
CA GLY A 51 22.92 -19.55 0.65
C GLY A 51 21.59 -18.99 0.12
N TRP A 52 21.66 -17.81 -0.50
CA TRP A 52 20.50 -17.16 -1.11
C TRP A 52 20.31 -17.64 -2.55
N ASP A 53 19.41 -18.59 -2.75
CA ASP A 53 18.94 -18.97 -4.09
C ASP A 53 18.00 -17.91 -4.66
N LYS A 54 18.60 -16.94 -5.34
CA LYS A 54 17.91 -15.77 -5.90
C LYS A 54 16.94 -16.13 -7.02
N GLN A 55 17.33 -17.06 -7.88
CA GLN A 55 16.48 -17.51 -8.99
C GLN A 55 15.22 -18.15 -8.44
N ARG A 56 15.37 -19.07 -7.46
CA ARG A 56 14.23 -19.69 -6.79
C ARG A 56 13.37 -18.66 -6.05
N TYR A 57 13.97 -17.67 -5.39
CA TYR A 57 13.19 -16.59 -4.78
C TYR A 57 12.31 -15.90 -5.84
N VAL A 58 12.89 -15.54 -6.99
CA VAL A 58 12.16 -14.83 -8.05
C VAL A 58 11.02 -15.67 -8.60
N GLU A 59 11.28 -16.93 -8.91
CA GLU A 59 10.26 -17.87 -9.42
C GLU A 59 9.11 -18.07 -8.43
N GLN A 60 9.40 -18.18 -7.13
CA GLN A 60 8.37 -18.43 -6.12
C GLN A 60 7.58 -17.18 -5.75
N VAL A 61 8.24 -16.03 -5.61
CA VAL A 61 7.60 -14.78 -5.21
C VAL A 61 6.87 -14.15 -6.39
N TYR A 62 7.50 -14.08 -7.56
CA TYR A 62 6.96 -13.35 -8.72
C TYR A 62 6.27 -14.25 -9.74
N ARG A 63 6.34 -15.58 -9.59
CA ARG A 63 5.70 -16.58 -10.48
C ARG A 63 6.19 -16.50 -11.92
N THR A 64 7.45 -16.10 -12.09
CA THR A 64 8.13 -15.99 -13.38
C THR A 64 9.63 -16.22 -13.19
N GLY A 65 10.30 -16.74 -14.21
CA GLY A 65 11.76 -16.86 -14.24
C GLY A 65 12.46 -15.64 -14.84
N ARG A 66 11.72 -14.68 -15.40
CA ARG A 66 12.26 -13.44 -15.96
C ARG A 66 12.79 -12.52 -14.86
N LEU A 67 13.92 -11.87 -15.11
CA LEU A 67 14.60 -11.00 -14.15
C LEU A 67 14.46 -9.50 -14.48
N ASP A 68 13.91 -9.19 -15.64
CA ASP A 68 13.83 -7.84 -16.19
C ASP A 68 12.62 -7.05 -15.66
N HIS A 69 12.42 -7.07 -14.35
CA HIS A 69 11.39 -6.29 -13.66
C HIS A 69 11.88 -5.79 -12.28
N PRO A 70 11.29 -4.73 -11.70
CA PRO A 70 11.77 -4.11 -10.46
C PRO A 70 11.84 -5.07 -9.26
N GLY A 71 10.86 -5.97 -9.15
CA GLY A 71 10.82 -6.97 -8.07
C GLY A 71 11.99 -7.94 -8.10
N ALA A 72 12.38 -8.46 -9.26
CA ALA A 72 13.54 -9.34 -9.37
C ALA A 72 14.84 -8.58 -9.08
N ARG A 73 14.96 -7.34 -9.58
CA ARG A 73 16.14 -6.48 -9.37
C ARG A 73 16.44 -6.18 -7.91
N ILE A 74 15.41 -6.11 -7.05
CA ILE A 74 15.59 -6.02 -5.58
C ILE A 74 16.52 -7.13 -5.06
N VAL A 75 16.48 -8.31 -5.66
CA VAL A 75 17.20 -9.50 -5.23
C VAL A 75 18.44 -9.75 -6.09
N THR A 76 18.32 -9.66 -7.41
CA THR A 76 19.43 -9.95 -8.33
C THR A 76 20.57 -8.95 -8.20
N ASP A 77 20.24 -7.67 -7.98
CA ASP A 77 21.23 -6.59 -7.95
C ASP A 77 21.91 -6.46 -6.58
N ASP A 78 21.40 -7.14 -5.56
CA ASP A 78 21.98 -7.18 -4.22
C ASP A 78 23.28 -8.02 -4.24
N ALA A 79 24.46 -7.47 -3.92
CA ALA A 79 25.70 -8.27 -3.99
C ALA A 79 25.78 -9.43 -2.96
N ARG A 80 24.88 -9.46 -1.97
CA ARG A 80 24.89 -10.43 -0.87
C ARG A 80 24.44 -11.81 -1.32
N THR A 81 25.06 -12.83 -0.74
CA THR A 81 25.00 -14.23 -1.21
C THR A 81 24.38 -15.18 -0.18
N HIS A 82 24.25 -14.75 1.08
CA HIS A 82 23.73 -15.56 2.17
C HIS A 82 22.58 -14.85 2.87
N LEU A 83 21.69 -15.64 3.47
CA LEU A 83 20.62 -15.16 4.34
C LEU A 83 20.89 -15.62 5.77
N VAL A 84 20.51 -14.77 6.73
CA VAL A 84 20.57 -15.05 8.16
C VAL A 84 19.15 -15.12 8.71
N GLY A 85 18.88 -16.18 9.47
CA GLY A 85 17.66 -16.34 10.26
C GLY A 85 17.98 -16.32 11.75
N GLY A 86 17.06 -15.79 12.54
CA GLY A 86 17.24 -15.64 13.98
C GLY A 86 16.13 -14.84 14.65
N THR A 87 16.21 -14.76 15.98
CA THR A 87 15.32 -13.91 16.77
C THR A 87 15.85 -12.49 16.78
N ILE A 88 15.04 -11.51 16.39
CA ILE A 88 15.44 -10.10 16.29
C ILE A 88 14.92 -9.32 17.50
N SER A 89 15.80 -8.51 18.08
CA SER A 89 15.43 -7.42 19.00
C SER A 89 15.81 -6.10 18.35
N ALA A 90 14.84 -5.23 18.08
CA ALA A 90 15.07 -3.98 17.35
C ALA A 90 14.58 -2.76 18.15
N PHE A 91 15.32 -1.66 18.03
CA PHE A 91 14.85 -0.37 18.50
C PHE A 91 13.79 0.18 17.55
N ARG A 92 12.82 0.92 18.10
CA ARG A 92 11.86 1.64 17.26
C ARG A 92 12.59 2.81 16.59
N PRO A 93 12.43 3.01 15.27
CA PRO A 93 12.98 4.18 14.61
C PRO A 93 12.34 5.46 15.16
N GLU A 94 13.10 6.56 15.16
CA GLU A 94 12.56 7.87 15.50
C GLU A 94 11.45 8.24 14.51
N PRO A 95 10.26 8.64 14.98
CA PRO A 95 9.18 9.04 14.11
C PRO A 95 9.58 10.27 13.28
N HIS A 96 9.21 10.29 12.00
CA HIS A 96 9.40 11.50 11.19
C HIS A 96 8.61 12.67 11.80
N PRO A 97 9.19 13.88 11.94
CA PRO A 97 8.52 14.99 12.62
C PRO A 97 7.16 15.36 11.99
N ASP A 98 7.10 15.38 10.65
CA ASP A 98 5.90 15.86 9.94
C ASP A 98 4.71 14.88 9.87
N TYR A 99 4.94 13.58 10.05
CA TYR A 99 3.89 12.56 9.82
C TYR A 99 4.01 11.32 10.71
N GLY A 100 5.07 11.17 11.50
CA GLY A 100 5.30 9.99 12.33
C GLY A 100 4.18 9.74 13.35
N HIS A 101 3.51 10.79 13.82
CA HIS A 101 2.33 10.69 14.68
C HIS A 101 1.12 10.00 14.01
N LEU A 102 1.10 9.90 12.68
CA LEU A 102 0.08 9.18 11.91
C LEU A 102 0.47 7.73 11.62
N VAL A 103 1.73 7.34 11.89
CA VAL A 103 2.23 5.97 11.65
C VAL A 103 1.97 5.15 12.92
N LEU A 104 0.78 4.57 13.00
CA LEU A 104 0.33 3.84 14.18
C LEU A 104 0.84 2.40 14.15
N SER A 105 1.24 1.90 15.33
CA SER A 105 1.53 0.47 15.51
C SER A 105 0.26 -0.38 15.43
N PRO A 106 0.37 -1.71 15.23
CA PRO A 106 -0.78 -2.61 15.22
C PRO A 106 -1.71 -2.47 16.44
N LEU A 107 -1.17 -2.26 17.63
CA LEU A 107 -1.95 -2.07 18.86
C LEU A 107 -2.70 -0.73 18.85
N GLN A 108 -2.04 0.34 18.41
CA GLN A 108 -2.67 1.67 18.33
C GLN A 108 -3.77 1.72 17.26
N THR A 109 -3.56 1.10 16.09
CA THR A 109 -4.60 1.03 15.06
C THR A 109 -5.81 0.22 15.51
N ARG A 110 -5.59 -0.90 16.22
CA ARG A 110 -6.70 -1.66 16.83
C ARG A 110 -7.46 -0.85 17.87
N ALA A 111 -6.77 -0.07 18.69
CA ALA A 111 -7.39 0.81 19.67
C ALA A 111 -8.21 1.92 18.99
N LEU A 112 -7.70 2.51 17.90
CA LEU A 112 -8.45 3.45 17.06
C LEU A 112 -9.74 2.81 16.54
N ILE A 113 -9.63 1.66 15.88
CA ILE A 113 -10.80 0.94 15.31
C ILE A 113 -11.84 0.63 16.40
N ALA A 114 -11.39 0.15 17.57
CA ALA A 114 -12.27 -0.15 18.69
C ALA A 114 -12.94 1.10 19.27
N THR A 115 -12.19 2.20 19.43
CA THR A 115 -12.70 3.48 19.96
C THR A 115 -13.72 4.11 19.02
N ARG A 116 -13.50 3.97 17.71
CA ARG A 116 -14.44 4.40 16.68
C ARG A 116 -15.71 3.55 16.64
N GLY A 117 -15.72 2.38 17.29
CA GLY A 117 -16.87 1.47 17.32
C GLY A 117 -17.13 0.74 16.00
N TRP A 118 -16.17 0.74 15.07
CA TRP A 118 -16.38 0.15 13.74
C TRP A 118 -16.51 -1.38 13.82
N GLU A 119 -17.61 -1.91 13.29
CA GLU A 119 -17.80 -3.35 13.13
C GLU A 119 -16.90 -3.90 12.02
N LYS A 120 -16.78 -3.12 10.93
CA LYS A 120 -15.89 -3.39 9.80
C LYS A 120 -14.96 -2.20 9.62
N ALA A 121 -13.67 -2.48 9.57
CA ALA A 121 -12.65 -1.50 9.20
C ALA A 121 -12.05 -1.88 7.85
N LEU A 122 -12.16 -0.97 6.88
CA LEU A 122 -11.61 -1.07 5.53
C LEU A 122 -10.32 -0.27 5.43
N ALA A 123 -9.26 -0.87 4.90
CA ALA A 123 -8.04 -0.15 4.55
C ALA A 123 -7.91 0.03 3.04
N PHE A 124 -7.32 1.16 2.61
CA PHE A 124 -6.86 1.38 1.24
C PHE A 124 -5.35 1.64 1.21
N GLN A 125 -4.61 0.74 0.58
CA GLN A 125 -3.18 0.91 0.34
C GLN A 125 -2.95 1.90 -0.81
N THR A 126 -2.08 2.88 -0.60
CA THR A 126 -1.53 3.69 -1.70
C THR A 126 -0.08 4.04 -1.47
N ARG A 127 0.66 4.24 -2.56
CA ARG A 127 1.99 4.88 -2.56
C ARG A 127 2.00 6.21 -3.33
N ASN A 128 0.90 6.55 -3.99
CA ASN A 128 0.80 7.70 -4.89
C ASN A 128 -0.13 8.77 -4.28
N PRO A 129 0.04 10.05 -4.61
CA PRO A 129 -1.02 11.03 -4.42
C PRO A 129 -2.35 10.53 -5.00
N LEU A 130 -3.47 10.84 -4.35
CA LEU A 130 -4.77 10.36 -4.80
C LEU A 130 -5.27 11.18 -5.98
N HIS A 131 -5.87 10.47 -6.93
CA HIS A 131 -6.82 11.03 -7.90
C HIS A 131 -8.22 10.63 -7.43
N ARG A 132 -9.26 11.27 -7.94
CA ARG A 132 -10.65 10.94 -7.57
C ARG A 132 -11.00 9.47 -7.85
N ALA A 133 -10.43 8.85 -8.88
CA ALA A 133 -10.59 7.40 -9.11
C ALA A 133 -9.99 6.52 -7.98
N HIS A 134 -8.84 6.92 -7.41
CA HIS A 134 -8.26 6.20 -6.28
C HIS A 134 -9.07 6.43 -4.99
N GLU A 135 -9.53 7.67 -4.79
CA GLU A 135 -10.43 8.04 -3.70
C GLU A 135 -11.74 7.23 -3.77
N TYR A 136 -12.32 7.09 -4.97
CA TYR A 136 -13.54 6.33 -5.19
C TYR A 136 -13.40 4.84 -4.84
N ALA A 137 -12.22 4.24 -5.00
CA ALA A 137 -12.01 2.84 -4.58
C ALA A 137 -12.20 2.65 -3.06
N LEU A 138 -11.83 3.66 -2.26
CA LEU A 138 -12.11 3.69 -0.83
C LEU A 138 -13.61 3.93 -0.56
N VAL A 139 -14.23 4.90 -1.26
CA VAL A 139 -15.66 5.23 -1.16
C VAL A 139 -16.52 4.02 -1.47
N TYR A 140 -16.36 3.44 -2.65
CA TYR A 140 -17.05 2.24 -3.09
C TYR A 140 -16.90 1.12 -2.06
N GLY A 141 -15.68 0.89 -1.57
CA GLY A 141 -15.47 -0.21 -0.64
C GLY A 141 -16.18 -0.04 0.70
N VAL A 142 -16.24 1.17 1.25
CA VAL A 142 -16.96 1.41 2.51
C VAL A 142 -18.47 1.42 2.27
N GLU A 143 -18.94 1.96 1.14
CA GLU A 143 -20.35 1.93 0.75
C GLU A 143 -20.88 0.50 0.60
N GLU A 144 -20.09 -0.41 0.02
CA GLU A 144 -20.47 -1.82 -0.09
C GLU A 144 -20.65 -2.48 1.28
N LEU A 145 -19.82 -2.12 2.27
CA LEU A 145 -19.94 -2.63 3.64
C LEU A 145 -21.13 -2.00 4.37
N THR A 146 -21.32 -0.69 4.22
CA THR A 146 -22.47 0.03 4.78
C THR A 146 -23.79 -0.52 4.23
N ARG A 147 -23.87 -0.79 2.92
CA ARG A 147 -25.04 -1.39 2.26
C ARG A 147 -25.36 -2.80 2.76
N GLN A 148 -24.37 -3.51 3.30
CA GLN A 148 -24.56 -4.81 3.96
C GLN A 148 -25.08 -4.68 5.40
N GLY A 149 -25.32 -3.46 5.88
CA GLY A 149 -25.85 -3.17 7.22
C GLY A 149 -24.78 -3.03 8.30
N HIS A 150 -23.51 -2.94 7.94
CA HIS A 150 -22.43 -2.77 8.91
C HIS A 150 -22.15 -1.31 9.20
N PHE A 151 -21.89 -0.98 10.47
CA PHE A 151 -21.22 0.27 10.80
C PHE A 151 -19.74 0.17 10.42
N ALA A 152 -19.43 0.65 9.21
CA ALA A 152 -18.13 0.48 8.57
C ALA A 152 -17.31 1.78 8.54
N GLY A 153 -16.06 1.69 8.97
CA GLY A 153 -15.07 2.76 8.83
C GLY A 153 -14.05 2.47 7.75
N CYS A 154 -13.47 3.54 7.21
CA CYS A 154 -12.51 3.46 6.13
C CYS A 154 -11.24 4.26 6.45
N VAL A 155 -10.09 3.65 6.16
CA VAL A 155 -8.79 4.23 6.48
C VAL A 155 -7.94 4.28 5.23
N LEU A 156 -7.55 5.50 4.86
CA LEU A 156 -6.46 5.68 3.92
C LEU A 156 -5.17 5.22 4.62
N ASN A 157 -4.56 4.16 4.11
CA ASN A 157 -3.43 3.48 4.74
C ASN A 157 -2.18 3.52 3.85
N PRO A 158 -1.58 4.71 3.65
CA PRO A 158 -0.52 4.91 2.68
C PRO A 158 0.81 4.34 3.16
N LEU A 159 1.62 3.87 2.22
CA LEU A 159 3.01 3.48 2.47
C LEU A 159 3.86 4.74 2.69
N VAL A 160 4.57 4.79 3.82
CA VAL A 160 5.53 5.86 4.15
C VAL A 160 7.00 5.40 4.13
N GLY A 161 7.25 4.09 4.06
CA GLY A 161 8.57 3.48 3.93
C GLY A 161 9.27 3.74 2.60
N GLN A 162 10.36 3.02 2.35
CA GLN A 162 11.22 3.22 1.17
C GLN A 162 10.45 3.05 -0.14
N LEU A 163 10.48 4.10 -0.97
CA LEU A 163 9.97 4.12 -2.34
C LEU A 163 11.11 4.25 -3.35
N LYS A 164 10.79 4.08 -4.63
CA LYS A 164 11.71 4.38 -5.74
C LYS A 164 11.94 5.89 -5.86
N ASN A 165 13.10 6.28 -6.40
CA ASN A 165 13.59 7.67 -6.43
C ASN A 165 12.66 8.67 -7.16
N ASP A 166 11.81 8.21 -8.08
CA ASP A 166 10.93 9.08 -8.88
C ASP A 166 9.57 9.38 -8.23
N ASP A 167 9.28 8.77 -7.06
CA ASP A 167 8.00 8.98 -6.38
C ASP A 167 8.00 10.30 -5.58
N VAL A 168 6.81 10.91 -5.45
CA VAL A 168 6.62 12.06 -4.55
C VAL A 168 6.99 11.63 -3.13
N ASP A 169 7.79 12.45 -2.42
CA ASP A 169 8.27 12.11 -1.09
C ASP A 169 7.11 11.92 -0.09
N ALA A 170 7.37 11.12 0.94
CA ALA A 170 6.35 10.76 1.93
C ALA A 170 5.75 11.98 2.64
N ALA A 171 6.56 13.00 2.95
CA ALA A 171 6.08 14.21 3.64
C ALA A 171 5.05 14.96 2.77
N THR A 172 5.34 15.13 1.48
CA THR A 172 4.42 15.77 0.53
C THR A 172 3.15 14.94 0.34
N ARG A 173 3.26 13.61 0.15
CA ARG A 173 2.08 12.73 0.04
C ARG A 173 1.22 12.75 1.29
N MET A 174 1.82 12.66 2.48
CA MET A 174 1.10 12.74 3.74
C MET A 174 0.40 14.09 3.92
N LYS A 175 0.98 15.18 3.41
CA LYS A 175 0.31 16.49 3.40
C LYS A 175 -0.96 16.48 2.55
N THR A 176 -0.95 15.88 1.34
CA THR A 176 -2.17 15.79 0.52
C THR A 176 -3.25 14.94 1.19
N TYR A 177 -2.87 13.81 1.80
CA TYR A 177 -3.80 12.93 2.50
C TYR A 177 -4.42 13.60 3.74
N ARG A 178 -3.63 14.35 4.52
CA ARG A 178 -4.15 15.13 5.64
C ARG A 178 -5.13 16.20 5.16
N THR A 179 -4.81 16.92 4.09
CA THR A 179 -5.72 17.92 3.52
C THR A 179 -7.07 17.30 3.12
N LEU A 180 -7.07 16.11 2.52
CA LEU A 180 -8.33 15.41 2.22
C LEU A 180 -9.14 15.10 3.48
N ARG A 181 -8.48 14.60 4.53
CA ARG A 181 -9.12 14.25 5.82
C ARG A 181 -9.63 15.49 6.55
N ASP A 182 -8.75 16.45 6.80
CA ASP A 182 -8.99 17.58 7.69
C ASP A 182 -10.01 18.56 7.10
N ASN A 183 -10.06 18.67 5.76
CA ASN A 183 -11.07 19.47 5.05
C ASN A 183 -12.34 18.67 4.69
N LYS A 184 -12.45 17.40 5.12
CA LYS A 184 -13.61 16.53 4.85
C LYS A 184 -13.95 16.40 3.36
N LEU A 185 -12.94 16.20 2.52
CA LEU A 185 -13.08 16.16 1.06
C LEU A 185 -13.31 14.75 0.49
N VAL A 186 -13.14 13.70 1.31
CA VAL A 186 -13.25 12.32 0.84
C VAL A 186 -14.68 12.03 0.40
N GLY A 187 -14.81 11.49 -0.81
CA GLY A 187 -16.07 11.15 -1.46
C GLY A 187 -16.88 12.35 -1.95
N GLN A 188 -16.39 13.58 -1.81
CA GLN A 188 -17.20 14.76 -2.17
C GLN A 188 -17.59 14.74 -3.66
N GLY A 189 -18.90 14.66 -3.93
CA GLY A 189 -19.45 14.55 -5.28
C GLY A 189 -19.33 13.16 -5.91
N ASP A 190 -18.79 12.17 -5.20
CA ASP A 190 -18.60 10.80 -5.68
C ASP A 190 -19.36 9.75 -4.84
N VAL A 191 -19.85 10.13 -3.65
CA VAL A 191 -20.69 9.26 -2.82
C VAL A 191 -22.06 8.98 -3.46
N ARG A 192 -22.67 7.87 -3.04
CA ARG A 192 -24.10 7.56 -3.23
C ARG A 192 -24.87 8.04 -2.02
N GLN A 193 -25.45 9.23 -2.11
CA GLN A 193 -26.14 9.88 -1.00
C GLN A 193 -27.21 8.98 -0.37
N GLU A 194 -27.90 8.18 -1.18
CA GLU A 194 -28.93 7.24 -0.72
C GLU A 194 -28.42 6.21 0.31
N ILE A 195 -27.13 5.82 0.23
CA ILE A 195 -26.50 4.88 1.16
C ILE A 195 -26.28 5.56 2.51
N TRP A 196 -25.74 6.77 2.50
CA TRP A 196 -25.39 7.53 3.71
C TRP A 196 -26.64 8.07 4.42
N ASP A 197 -27.65 8.52 3.67
CA ASP A 197 -28.96 8.90 4.21
C ASP A 197 -29.62 7.74 4.97
N THR A 198 -29.53 6.52 4.42
CA THR A 198 -30.07 5.30 5.07
C THR A 198 -29.24 4.91 6.30
N ALA A 199 -27.93 5.09 6.24
CA ALA A 199 -27.02 4.74 7.32
C ALA A 199 -27.10 5.71 8.51
N GLY A 200 -27.49 6.97 8.27
CA GLY A 200 -27.64 8.01 9.30
C GLY A 200 -26.31 8.63 9.75
N TYR A 201 -25.27 8.53 8.93
CA TYR A 201 -23.95 9.15 9.14
C TYR A 201 -23.27 9.43 7.79
N GLU A 202 -22.21 10.22 7.80
CA GLU A 202 -21.47 10.65 6.61
C GLU A 202 -20.13 9.94 6.47
N ILE A 203 -19.64 9.78 5.23
CA ILE A 203 -18.34 9.12 4.97
C ILE A 203 -17.18 9.78 5.73
N ASN A 204 -17.17 11.11 5.83
CA ASN A 204 -16.10 11.86 6.49
C ASN A 204 -16.15 11.73 8.03
N GLU A 205 -17.22 11.20 8.61
CA GLU A 205 -17.31 10.87 10.04
C GLU A 205 -16.65 9.53 10.37
N VAL A 206 -16.54 8.65 9.38
CA VAL A 206 -15.97 7.30 9.49
C VAL A 206 -14.67 7.13 8.69
N PHE A 207 -14.08 8.24 8.23
CA PHE A 207 -12.81 8.27 7.51
C PHE A 207 -11.63 8.63 8.44
N ASP A 208 -10.55 7.86 8.37
CA ASP A 208 -9.28 8.17 9.04
C ASP A 208 -8.05 7.99 8.13
N LEU A 209 -6.91 8.51 8.60
CA LEU A 209 -5.61 8.39 7.96
C LEU A 209 -4.62 7.74 8.93
N VAL A 210 -4.05 6.60 8.52
CA VAL A 210 -3.02 5.89 9.29
C VAL A 210 -1.89 5.51 8.34
N GLY A 211 -0.69 6.04 8.52
CA GLY A 211 0.47 5.63 7.73
C GLY A 211 0.90 4.20 8.04
N LEU A 212 1.43 3.49 7.04
CA LEU A 212 2.04 2.17 7.20
C LEU A 212 3.49 2.21 6.73
N ASP A 213 4.42 1.93 7.64
CA ASP A 213 5.81 1.73 7.28
C ASP A 213 6.01 0.28 6.81
N MET A 214 6.24 0.12 5.52
CA MET A 214 6.54 -1.17 4.90
C MET A 214 7.37 -0.96 3.64
N ARG A 215 8.09 -2.00 3.23
CA ARG A 215 8.81 -2.05 1.95
C ARG A 215 7.88 -2.53 0.83
N MET A 216 7.99 -1.91 -0.33
CA MET A 216 7.38 -2.39 -1.56
C MET A 216 8.24 -3.48 -2.22
N PHE A 217 7.65 -4.61 -2.59
CA PHE A 217 8.31 -5.72 -3.28
C PHE A 217 7.99 -5.78 -4.78
N TYR A 218 6.94 -5.07 -5.23
CA TYR A 218 6.41 -5.16 -6.59
C TYR A 218 6.04 -6.60 -6.96
N GLY A 219 5.43 -7.31 -6.01
CA GLY A 219 5.15 -8.74 -6.07
C GLY A 219 3.73 -9.10 -6.52
N GLY A 220 2.96 -8.13 -7.01
CA GLY A 220 1.62 -8.34 -7.55
C GLY A 220 0.75 -9.20 -6.61
N PRO A 221 0.26 -10.38 -7.06
CA PRO A 221 -0.53 -11.29 -6.23
C PRO A 221 0.14 -11.72 -4.93
N SER A 222 1.44 -12.01 -4.94
CA SER A 222 2.16 -12.40 -3.72
C SER A 222 2.22 -11.24 -2.73
N GLU A 223 2.42 -10.02 -3.20
CA GLU A 223 2.46 -8.85 -2.31
C GLU A 223 1.07 -8.41 -1.84
N ALA A 224 0.01 -8.64 -2.63
CA ALA A 224 -1.36 -8.40 -2.20
C ALA A 224 -1.72 -9.18 -0.94
N VAL A 225 -1.26 -10.44 -0.83
CA VAL A 225 -1.41 -11.25 0.38
C VAL A 225 -0.61 -10.66 1.54
N MET A 226 0.63 -10.21 1.32
CA MET A 226 1.42 -9.53 2.35
C MET A 226 0.75 -8.25 2.86
N HIS A 227 0.20 -7.44 1.95
CA HIS A 227 -0.61 -6.28 2.30
C HIS A 227 -1.80 -6.70 3.18
N GLY A 228 -2.48 -7.79 2.84
CA GLY A 228 -3.53 -8.36 3.68
C GLY A 228 -3.04 -8.71 5.09
N ILE A 229 -1.92 -9.44 5.21
CA ILE A 229 -1.33 -9.82 6.51
C ILE A 229 -1.03 -8.58 7.37
N TYR A 230 -0.42 -7.55 6.79
CA TYR A 230 -0.15 -6.31 7.52
C TYR A 230 -1.43 -5.68 8.05
N ARG A 231 -2.48 -5.61 7.21
CA ARG A 231 -3.76 -4.99 7.57
C ARG A 231 -4.51 -5.79 8.63
N GLN A 232 -4.55 -7.10 8.48
CA GLN A 232 -5.11 -7.98 9.50
C GLN A 232 -4.43 -7.76 10.85
N ASN A 233 -3.09 -7.67 10.87
CA ASN A 233 -2.34 -7.46 12.10
C ASN A 233 -2.65 -6.10 12.74
N HIS A 234 -2.95 -5.07 11.94
CA HIS A 234 -3.43 -3.75 12.41
C HIS A 234 -4.91 -3.71 12.78
N GLY A 235 -5.66 -4.82 12.63
CA GLY A 235 -7.05 -4.93 13.04
C GLY A 235 -8.08 -4.65 11.93
N PHE A 236 -7.63 -4.37 10.72
CA PHE A 236 -8.54 -4.21 9.59
C PHE A 236 -9.23 -5.53 9.24
N THR A 237 -10.53 -5.44 8.97
CA THR A 237 -11.36 -6.56 8.53
C THR A 237 -11.34 -6.71 7.01
N HIS A 238 -11.13 -5.60 6.31
CA HIS A 238 -11.19 -5.53 4.85
C HIS A 238 -10.03 -4.72 4.29
N LEU A 239 -9.61 -5.07 3.08
CA LEU A 239 -8.58 -4.35 2.32
C LEU A 239 -9.07 -4.17 0.89
N VAL A 240 -9.07 -2.94 0.38
CA VAL A 240 -9.31 -2.68 -1.03
C VAL A 240 -8.19 -3.30 -1.88
N ILE A 241 -8.57 -4.11 -2.87
CA ILE A 241 -7.68 -4.65 -3.89
C ILE A 241 -8.21 -4.22 -5.25
N GLY A 242 -7.56 -3.22 -5.84
CA GLY A 242 -7.87 -2.75 -7.18
C GLY A 242 -7.20 -3.59 -8.27
N ARG A 243 -7.35 -3.12 -9.52
CA ARG A 243 -6.60 -3.63 -10.67
C ARG A 243 -5.09 -3.49 -10.48
N LYS A 244 -4.31 -4.50 -10.93
CA LYS A 244 -2.84 -4.49 -10.94
C LYS A 244 -2.25 -4.09 -9.58
N HIS A 245 -2.88 -4.54 -8.50
CA HIS A 245 -2.46 -4.21 -7.15
C HIS A 245 -1.04 -4.72 -6.88
N ALA A 246 -0.16 -3.83 -6.42
CA ALA A 246 1.25 -4.12 -6.18
C ALA A 246 2.05 -4.65 -7.40
N ASP A 247 1.55 -4.41 -8.62
CA ASP A 247 2.17 -4.86 -9.87
C ASP A 247 3.32 -3.93 -10.33
N ALA A 248 4.22 -4.50 -11.12
CA ALA A 248 5.17 -3.80 -11.97
C ALA A 248 5.34 -4.57 -13.29
N PRO A 249 5.37 -3.90 -14.46
CA PRO A 249 5.61 -4.56 -15.73
C PRO A 249 7.07 -5.00 -15.89
N TYR A 250 7.31 -5.85 -16.87
CA TYR A 250 8.65 -6.09 -17.39
C TYR A 250 9.23 -4.84 -18.07
N ALA A 251 10.53 -4.84 -18.36
CA ALA A 251 11.24 -3.72 -18.98
C ALA A 251 10.70 -3.36 -20.38
N ASP A 252 10.12 -4.33 -21.09
CA ASP A 252 9.44 -4.14 -22.39
C ASP A 252 8.00 -3.61 -22.25
N GLY A 253 7.51 -3.38 -21.03
CA GLY A 253 6.16 -2.90 -20.74
C GLY A 253 5.08 -3.99 -20.68
N THR A 254 5.41 -5.24 -20.99
CA THR A 254 4.48 -6.36 -20.87
C THR A 254 4.14 -6.65 -19.41
N ALA A 255 2.90 -7.05 -19.15
CA ALA A 255 2.44 -7.35 -17.80
C ALA A 255 3.00 -8.68 -17.31
N ILE A 256 3.34 -8.76 -16.01
CA ILE A 256 3.74 -10.03 -15.37
C ILE A 256 2.50 -10.88 -15.04
N TRP A 257 1.43 -10.21 -14.59
CA TRP A 257 0.17 -10.82 -14.17
C TRP A 257 -1.01 -10.22 -14.92
N GLY A 258 -2.15 -10.91 -14.87
CA GLY A 258 -3.43 -10.37 -15.32
C GLY A 258 -3.89 -9.20 -14.45
N ASP A 259 -4.87 -8.46 -14.96
CA ASP A 259 -5.38 -7.23 -14.34
C ASP A 259 -5.97 -7.47 -12.93
N PHE A 260 -6.45 -8.68 -12.65
CA PHE A 260 -7.16 -9.03 -11.42
C PHE A 260 -6.55 -10.20 -10.63
N ASP A 261 -5.40 -10.75 -11.05
CA ASP A 261 -4.75 -11.89 -10.38
C ASP A 261 -4.49 -11.62 -8.88
N ALA A 262 -4.24 -10.35 -8.52
CA ALA A 262 -4.06 -9.93 -7.14
C ALA A 262 -5.34 -9.98 -6.29
N GLN A 263 -6.51 -9.96 -6.91
CA GLN A 263 -7.80 -10.20 -6.24
C GLN A 263 -8.07 -11.69 -6.11
N GLU A 264 -7.73 -12.47 -7.14
CA GLU A 264 -8.02 -13.91 -7.22
C GLU A 264 -7.18 -14.73 -6.24
N VAL A 265 -5.94 -14.32 -5.97
CA VAL A 265 -5.03 -15.03 -5.06
C VAL A 265 -5.59 -15.26 -3.66
N PHE A 266 -6.48 -14.40 -3.17
CA PHE A 266 -7.13 -14.57 -1.87
C PHE A 266 -8.05 -15.80 -1.82
N GLY A 267 -8.53 -16.29 -2.96
CA GLY A 267 -9.33 -17.51 -3.06
C GLY A 267 -8.52 -18.80 -3.07
N SER A 268 -7.19 -18.72 -3.17
CA SER A 268 -6.31 -19.89 -3.35
C SER A 268 -5.13 -19.89 -2.38
N LEU A 269 -5.33 -19.42 -1.14
CA LEU A 269 -4.26 -19.29 -0.14
C LEU A 269 -3.87 -20.64 0.47
N ASN A 270 -2.56 -20.84 0.66
CA ASN A 270 -2.02 -21.99 1.41
C ASN A 270 -1.83 -21.66 2.90
N GLY A 271 -2.93 -21.28 3.57
CA GLY A 271 -2.96 -20.93 4.99
C GLY A 271 -4.03 -19.90 5.33
N ASP A 272 -4.25 -19.68 6.63
CA ASP A 272 -5.27 -18.75 7.13
C ASP A 272 -4.87 -17.28 6.91
N LEU A 273 -5.81 -16.50 6.37
CA LEU A 273 -5.83 -15.05 6.31
C LEU A 273 -7.30 -14.62 6.34
N ARG A 274 -7.67 -13.86 7.37
CA ARG A 274 -9.05 -13.49 7.70
C ARG A 274 -9.48 -12.16 7.12
N VAL A 275 -8.54 -11.24 6.85
CA VAL A 275 -8.87 -9.99 6.16
C VAL A 275 -9.45 -10.32 4.79
N GLN A 276 -10.58 -9.70 4.46
CA GLN A 276 -11.27 -9.95 3.20
C GLN A 276 -10.91 -8.89 2.16
N PRO A 277 -10.64 -9.27 0.90
CA PRO A 277 -10.43 -8.30 -0.16
C PRO A 277 -11.77 -7.66 -0.56
N VAL A 278 -11.82 -6.33 -0.61
CA VAL A 278 -12.86 -5.61 -1.35
C VAL A 278 -12.33 -5.38 -2.75
N LYS A 279 -12.87 -6.14 -3.70
CA LYS A 279 -12.43 -6.14 -5.10
C LYS A 279 -13.03 -4.94 -5.81
N VAL A 280 -12.18 -4.10 -6.39
CA VAL A 280 -12.62 -2.89 -7.09
C VAL A 280 -12.16 -2.95 -8.53
N GLY A 281 -13.10 -2.74 -9.45
CA GLY A 281 -12.85 -2.66 -10.88
C GLY A 281 -12.19 -1.35 -11.32
N PHE A 282 -12.27 -1.07 -12.61
CA PHE A 282 -11.88 0.23 -13.14
C PHE A 282 -12.87 1.30 -12.68
N ALA A 283 -12.36 2.46 -12.28
CA ALA A 283 -13.18 3.60 -11.91
C ALA A 283 -12.71 4.85 -12.66
N ALA A 284 -13.67 5.65 -13.12
CA ALA A 284 -13.39 6.88 -13.84
C ALA A 284 -14.56 7.86 -13.70
N TYR A 285 -14.33 9.13 -14.02
CA TYR A 285 -15.36 10.16 -14.00
C TYR A 285 -16.21 10.10 -15.26
N TYR A 286 -17.53 10.19 -15.12
CA TYR A 286 -18.49 10.20 -16.22
C TYR A 286 -19.34 11.48 -16.18
N ASP A 287 -19.33 12.25 -17.28
CA ASP A 287 -20.07 13.50 -17.37
C ASP A 287 -21.60 13.30 -17.31
N SER A 288 -22.10 12.14 -17.74
CA SER A 288 -23.53 11.78 -17.72
C SER A 288 -24.14 11.73 -16.31
N ILE A 289 -23.35 11.31 -15.33
CA ILE A 289 -23.75 11.18 -13.92
C ILE A 289 -23.04 12.19 -13.01
N GLY A 290 -22.13 12.99 -13.56
CA GLY A 290 -21.43 14.06 -12.83
C GLY A 290 -20.48 13.57 -11.72
N ARG A 291 -20.02 12.32 -11.76
CA ARG A 291 -19.20 11.71 -10.71
C ARG A 291 -18.30 10.58 -11.20
N VAL A 292 -17.42 10.11 -10.31
CA VAL A 292 -16.67 8.87 -10.49
C VAL A 292 -17.56 7.67 -10.20
N ASP A 293 -17.53 6.66 -11.08
CA ASP A 293 -18.16 5.36 -10.86
C ASP A 293 -17.33 4.24 -11.50
N LEU A 294 -17.74 3.00 -11.26
CA LEU A 294 -17.13 1.82 -11.87
C LEU A 294 -17.44 1.78 -13.37
N THR A 295 -16.40 1.59 -14.19
CA THR A 295 -16.52 1.56 -15.65
C THR A 295 -17.45 0.47 -16.16
N GLU A 296 -17.54 -0.67 -15.46
CA GLU A 296 -18.46 -1.75 -15.84
C GLU A 296 -19.94 -1.34 -15.81
N ARG A 297 -20.30 -0.31 -15.04
CA ARG A 297 -21.67 0.25 -14.99
C ARG A 297 -21.95 1.22 -16.15
N HIS A 298 -20.92 1.56 -16.92
CA HIS A 298 -20.93 2.58 -17.97
C HIS A 298 -20.18 2.08 -19.22
N ALA A 299 -20.38 0.81 -19.59
CA ALA A 299 -19.62 0.17 -20.67
C ALA A 299 -19.76 0.87 -22.04
N GLU A 300 -20.91 1.52 -22.28
CA GLU A 300 -21.21 2.25 -23.51
C GLU A 300 -20.79 3.73 -23.48
N GLU A 301 -20.22 4.19 -22.37
CA GLU A 301 -19.85 5.58 -22.17
C GLU A 301 -18.35 5.76 -22.14
N LYS A 302 -17.88 6.84 -22.75
CA LYS A 302 -16.47 7.21 -22.66
C LYS A 302 -16.24 8.01 -21.37
N PRO A 303 -15.37 7.55 -20.46
CA PRO A 303 -15.05 8.32 -19.28
C PRO A 303 -14.25 9.58 -19.62
N PHE A 304 -14.37 10.59 -18.77
CA PHE A 304 -13.45 11.70 -18.75
C PHE A 304 -12.06 11.22 -18.31
N SER A 305 -11.05 11.46 -19.14
CA SER A 305 -9.68 10.99 -18.88
C SER A 305 -8.65 12.06 -19.26
N ILE A 306 -7.65 12.23 -18.40
CA ILE A 306 -6.44 13.01 -18.69
C ILE A 306 -5.24 12.07 -18.51
N SER A 307 -4.29 12.10 -19.44
CA SER A 307 -3.09 11.25 -19.35
C SER A 307 -2.25 11.62 -18.12
N GLY A 308 -1.58 10.64 -17.51
CA GLY A 308 -0.68 10.88 -16.39
C GLY A 308 0.45 11.87 -16.74
N THR A 309 0.94 11.82 -17.99
CA THR A 309 1.92 12.79 -18.52
C THR A 309 1.36 14.20 -18.49
N LYS A 310 0.11 14.40 -18.96
CA LYS A 310 -0.52 15.73 -18.95
C LYS A 310 -0.78 16.24 -17.53
N ILE A 311 -1.20 15.38 -16.61
CA ILE A 311 -1.34 15.75 -15.19
C ILE A 311 0.00 16.24 -14.64
N ARG A 312 1.08 15.50 -14.92
CA ARG A 312 2.43 15.87 -14.47
C ARG A 312 2.90 17.19 -15.08
N GLU A 313 2.66 17.42 -16.37
CA GLU A 313 2.96 18.69 -17.05
C GLU A 313 2.26 19.87 -16.37
N LEU A 314 0.95 19.75 -16.10
CA LEU A 314 0.18 20.81 -15.44
C LEU A 314 0.75 21.11 -14.05
N LEU A 315 1.00 20.07 -13.24
CA LEU A 315 1.54 20.23 -11.89
C LEU A 315 2.94 20.86 -11.90
N LEU A 316 3.80 20.49 -12.86
CA LEU A 316 5.12 21.09 -13.04
C LEU A 316 5.03 22.56 -13.48
N GLY A 317 4.06 22.90 -14.34
CA GLY A 317 3.77 24.26 -14.78
C GLY A 317 3.12 25.14 -13.71
N GLY A 318 2.75 24.57 -12.55
CA GLY A 318 2.01 25.28 -11.51
C GLY A 318 0.52 25.48 -11.82
N GLU A 319 0.00 24.80 -12.84
CA GLU A 319 -1.40 24.78 -13.20
C GLU A 319 -2.13 23.63 -12.48
N ARG A 320 -3.45 23.76 -12.32
CA ARG A 320 -4.28 22.72 -11.70
C ARG A 320 -4.76 21.73 -12.76
N PRO A 321 -4.61 20.41 -12.54
CA PRO A 321 -5.39 19.42 -13.27
C PRO A 321 -6.89 19.65 -13.09
N ASP A 322 -7.69 19.16 -14.05
CA ASP A 322 -9.15 19.26 -13.99
C ASP A 322 -9.70 18.62 -12.70
N ALA A 323 -10.65 19.31 -12.04
CA ALA A 323 -11.24 18.89 -10.78
C ALA A 323 -12.03 17.58 -10.86
N ARG A 324 -12.37 17.12 -12.08
CA ARG A 324 -12.92 15.78 -12.34
C ARG A 324 -11.92 14.66 -12.09
N ILE A 325 -10.62 14.96 -12.11
CA ILE A 325 -9.55 13.98 -11.93
C ILE A 325 -8.83 14.16 -10.58
N MET A 326 -8.53 15.39 -10.16
CA MET A 326 -7.76 15.66 -8.95
C MET A 326 -8.35 16.84 -8.18
N ARG A 327 -8.44 16.71 -6.85
CA ARG A 327 -8.94 17.78 -5.97
C ARG A 327 -8.00 19.01 -6.05
N PRO A 328 -8.51 20.24 -6.27
CA PRO A 328 -7.69 21.44 -6.37
C PRO A 328 -6.69 21.63 -5.22
N GLU A 329 -7.12 21.31 -3.98
CA GLU A 329 -6.33 21.45 -2.76
C GLU A 329 -5.11 20.52 -2.77
N THR A 330 -5.30 19.29 -3.24
CA THR A 330 -4.21 18.32 -3.38
C THR A 330 -3.29 18.67 -4.54
N ALA A 331 -3.85 19.17 -5.64
CA ALA A 331 -3.08 19.64 -6.79
C ALA A 331 -2.15 20.80 -6.39
N ASP A 332 -2.65 21.79 -5.65
CA ASP A 332 -1.85 22.94 -5.19
C ASP A 332 -0.64 22.52 -4.36
N ILE A 333 -0.82 21.53 -3.47
CA ILE A 333 0.27 20.97 -2.66
C ILE A 333 1.32 20.30 -3.54
N LEU A 334 0.89 19.49 -4.52
CA LEU A 334 1.79 18.80 -5.44
C LEU A 334 2.54 19.80 -6.33
N SER A 335 1.84 20.78 -6.90
CA SER A 335 2.44 21.85 -7.72
C SER A 335 3.45 22.68 -6.94
N ALA A 336 3.18 22.99 -5.67
CA ALA A 336 4.14 23.67 -4.79
C ALA A 336 5.40 22.82 -4.57
N ALA A 337 5.24 21.51 -4.30
CA ALA A 337 6.37 20.60 -4.07
C ALA A 337 7.23 20.39 -5.33
N TYR A 338 6.61 20.33 -6.52
CA TYR A 338 7.34 20.23 -7.77
C TYR A 338 8.17 21.48 -8.06
N ARG A 339 7.63 22.68 -7.81
CA ARG A 339 8.38 23.93 -7.97
C ARG A 339 9.58 24.01 -7.05
N SER A 340 9.47 23.55 -5.80
CA SER A 340 10.62 23.56 -4.87
C SER A 340 11.72 22.57 -5.22
N LYS A 341 11.44 21.52 -6.02
CA LYS A 341 12.44 20.54 -6.48
C LYS A 341 13.11 20.94 -7.79
N GLY A 342 12.50 21.85 -8.56
CA GLY A 342 13.04 22.36 -9.82
C GLY A 342 13.78 23.69 -9.69
N ALA A 343 13.92 24.24 -8.47
CA ALA A 343 14.58 25.51 -8.17
C ALA A 343 15.99 25.31 -7.60
#